data_AF-Q8HN56-F1
#
_entry.id   AF-Q8HN56-F1
#
_cell.length_a   1.000
_cell.length_b   1.000
_cell.length_c   1.000
_cell.angle_alpha   90.00
_cell.angle_beta   90.00
_cell.angle_gamma   90.00
#
_symmetry.space_group_name_H-M   'P 1'
#
loop_
_entity.id
_entity.type
_entity.pdbx_description
1 polymer ?
#
loop_
_entity_poly.entity_id
_entity_poly.type
_entity_poly.pdbx_seq_one_letter_code
_entity_poly.pdbx_strand_id
1 'polypeptide(L)' 'MTHFITSPLEQFEVVPFLSVSAPIIGDFNLSLTNLGLYAIITVFLVLGLHIMGNNSYSLVPNAWSISLESAYASIHG' A
#
# COMPACT_ATOMS: atom_id res chain seq x y z
N MET A 1 -27.00 -3.81 -14.04
CA MET A 1 -26.21 -5.05 -14.08
C MET A 1 -25.95 -5.47 -12.64
N THR A 2 -26.65 -6.48 -12.13
CA THR A 2 -26.45 -6.97 -10.77
C THR A 2 -25.25 -7.90 -10.76
N HIS A 3 -24.20 -7.57 -10.02
CA HIS A 3 -23.11 -8.51 -9.77
C HIS A 3 -23.67 -9.70 -8.99
N PHE A 4 -23.56 -10.90 -9.55
CA PHE A 4 -23.90 -12.15 -8.87
C PHE A 4 -22.65 -12.63 -8.13
N ILE A 5 -22.66 -12.52 -6.80
CA ILE A 5 -21.60 -13.10 -5.95
C ILE A 5 -21.82 -14.60 -5.91
N THR A 6 -20.86 -15.36 -6.46
CA THR A 6 -20.95 -16.82 -6.52
C THR A 6 -20.51 -17.47 -5.21
N SER A 7 -19.58 -16.81 -4.50
CA SER A 7 -19.16 -17.19 -3.16
C SER A 7 -18.60 -15.98 -2.41
N PRO A 8 -18.67 -15.95 -1.06
CA PRO A 8 -18.04 -14.88 -0.28
C PRO A 8 -16.52 -14.81 -0.45
N LEU A 9 -15.86 -15.87 -0.94
CA LEU A 9 -14.40 -15.91 -1.12
C LEU A 9 -13.93 -15.15 -2.36
N GLU A 10 -14.82 -14.87 -3.32
CA GLU A 10 -14.53 -14.17 -4.57
C GLU A 10 -13.89 -12.78 -4.35
N GLN A 11 -14.22 -12.12 -3.23
CA GLN A 11 -13.63 -10.82 -2.87
C GLN A 11 -12.11 -10.84 -2.60
N PHE A 12 -11.53 -12.03 -2.41
CA PHE A 12 -10.09 -12.21 -2.14
C PHE A 12 -9.31 -12.71 -3.36
N GLU A 13 -9.96 -12.80 -4.53
CA GLU A 13 -9.29 -13.22 -5.75
C GLU A 13 -8.19 -12.22 -6.14
N VAL A 14 -7.02 -12.74 -6.51
CA VAL A 14 -5.90 -11.92 -6.99
C VAL A 14 -5.93 -11.90 -8.51
N VAL A 15 -6.29 -10.75 -9.09
CA VAL A 15 -6.41 -10.57 -10.54
C VAL A 15 -5.33 -9.64 -11.08
N PRO A 16 -4.70 -9.95 -12.23
CA PRO A 16 -3.76 -9.05 -12.89
C PRO A 16 -4.48 -7.91 -13.62
N PHE A 17 -3.96 -6.69 -13.50
CA PHE A 17 -4.38 -5.54 -14.30
C PHE A 17 -3.48 -5.32 -15.52
N LEU A 18 -2.16 -5.47 -15.30
CA LEU A 18 -1.13 -5.37 -16.34
C LEU A 18 -0.14 -6.49 -16.13
N SER A 19 0.28 -7.16 -17.20
CA SER A 19 1.28 -8.23 -17.13
C SER A 19 2.25 -8.14 -18.29
N VAL A 20 3.51 -8.42 -18.01
CA VAL A 20 4.59 -8.61 -18.98
C VAL A 20 5.10 -10.03 -18.79
N SER A 21 5.01 -10.83 -19.84
CA SER A 21 5.51 -12.21 -19.84
C SER A 21 6.60 -12.39 -20.90
N ALA A 22 7.61 -13.19 -20.56
CA ALA A 22 8.69 -13.56 -21.46
C ALA A 22 8.99 -15.07 -21.31
N PRO A 23 8.24 -15.94 -22.02
CA PRO A 23 8.40 -17.40 -21.91
C PRO A 23 9.81 -17.90 -22.21
N ILE A 24 10.48 -17.25 -23.16
CA ILE A 24 11.85 -17.60 -23.59
C ILE A 24 12.88 -17.29 -22.48
N ILE A 25 12.55 -16.41 -21.53
CA ILE A 25 13.39 -16.08 -20.37
C ILE A 25 12.89 -16.90 -19.17
N GLY A 26 12.90 -18.22 -19.29
CA GLY A 26 12.54 -19.14 -18.21
C GLY A 26 11.13 -18.91 -17.65
N ASP A 27 10.14 -18.71 -18.52
CA ASP A 27 8.74 -18.46 -18.13
C ASP A 27 8.55 -17.24 -17.21
N PHE A 28 9.37 -16.21 -17.41
CA PHE A 28 9.25 -14.96 -16.66
C PHE A 28 7.85 -14.36 -16.81
N ASN A 29 7.22 -14.02 -15.69
CA ASN A 29 5.99 -13.25 -15.62
C ASN A 29 6.10 -12.20 -14.51
N LEU A 30 5.92 -10.94 -14.90
CA LEU A 30 5.76 -9.84 -13.96
C LEU A 30 4.40 -9.21 -14.19
N SER A 31 3.57 -9.14 -13.16
CA SER A 31 2.26 -8.52 -13.24
C SER A 31 2.00 -7.55 -12.10
N LEU A 32 1.33 -6.45 -12.43
CA LEU A 32 0.66 -5.59 -11.46
C LEU A 32 -0.73 -6.17 -11.22
N THR A 33 -0.90 -6.85 -10.09
CA THR A 33 -2.19 -7.37 -9.62
C THR A 33 -2.92 -6.37 -8.74
N ASN A 34 -4.19 -6.63 -8.43
CA ASN A 34 -4.92 -5.88 -7.40
C ASN A 34 -4.16 -5.85 -6.05
N LEU A 35 -3.63 -6.99 -5.60
CA LEU A 35 -2.80 -7.08 -4.40
C LEU A 35 -1.54 -6.21 -4.52
N GLY A 36 -0.82 -6.29 -5.65
CA GLY A 36 0.35 -5.45 -5.92
C GLY A 36 0.02 -3.96 -5.92
N LEU A 37 -1.12 -3.57 -6.52
CA LEU A 37 -1.59 -2.20 -6.52
C LEU A 37 -1.89 -1.71 -5.10
N TYR A 38 -2.62 -2.50 -4.29
CA TYR A 38 -2.89 -2.14 -2.91
C TYR A 38 -1.60 -2.01 -2.08
N ALA A 39 -0.61 -2.88 -2.29
CA ALA A 39 0.69 -2.75 -1.66
C ALA A 39 1.42 -1.44 -2.04
N ILE A 40 1.39 -1.06 -3.32
CA ILE A 40 1.95 0.22 -3.78
C ILE A 40 1.22 1.40 -3.13
N ILE A 41 -0.11 1.38 -3.07
CA ILE A 41 -0.90 2.41 -2.40
C ILE A 41 -0.52 2.50 -0.93
N THR A 42 -0.40 1.37 -0.23
CA THR A 42 0.02 1.35 1.17
C THR A 42 1.40 1.96 1.36
N VAL A 43 2.39 1.58 0.56
CA VAL A 43 3.74 2.17 0.62
C VAL A 43 3.70 3.67 0.36
N PHE A 44 2.95 4.09 -0.67
CA PHE A 44 2.77 5.50 -1.01
C PHE A 44 2.15 6.29 0.15
N LEU A 45 1.12 5.76 0.80
CA LEU A 45 0.48 6.40 1.95
C LEU A 45 1.43 6.50 3.15
N VAL A 46 2.18 5.43 3.45
CA VAL A 46 3.15 5.44 4.55
C VAL A 46 4.25 6.47 4.30
N LEU A 47 4.80 6.53 3.08
CA LEU A 47 5.79 7.54 2.70
C LEU A 47 5.19 8.95 2.75
N GLY A 48 3.98 9.13 2.23
CA GLY A 48 3.25 10.40 2.26
C GLY A 48 3.03 10.90 3.69
N LEU A 49 2.66 10.02 4.62
CA LEU A 49 2.51 10.35 6.04
C LEU A 49 3.84 10.84 6.64
N HIS A 50 4.97 10.19 6.34
CA HIS A 50 6.29 10.63 6.82
C HIS A 50 6.70 11.98 6.22
N ILE A 51 6.39 12.23 4.95
CA ILE A 51 6.65 13.52 4.30
C ILE A 51 5.80 14.61 4.94
N MET A 52 4.51 14.37 5.17
CA MET A 52 3.59 15.33 5.80
C MET A 52 3.91 15.56 7.29
N GLY A 53 4.37 14.53 7.98
CA GLY A 53 4.79 14.60 9.39
C GLY A 53 6.13 15.29 9.58
N ASN A 54 6.92 15.51 8.52
CA ASN A 54 8.15 16.29 8.60
C ASN A 54 7.82 17.76 8.91
N ASN A 55 8.13 18.17 10.14
CA ASN A 55 7.86 19.52 10.64
C ASN A 55 9.07 20.48 10.50
N SER A 56 9.95 20.23 9.53
CA SER A 56 11.13 21.08 9.25
C SER A 56 12.00 21.37 10.49
N TYR A 57 12.12 20.39 11.40
CA TYR A 57 12.86 20.50 12.66
C TYR A 57 12.36 21.61 13.61
N SER A 58 11.13 22.07 13.46
CA SER A 58 10.51 23.01 14.41
C SER A 58 10.28 22.34 15.76
N LEU A 59 10.52 23.09 16.85
CA LEU A 59 10.34 22.64 18.24
C LEU A 59 8.87 22.38 18.60
N VAL A 60 7.93 23.13 18.01
CA VAL A 60 6.49 22.92 18.25
C VAL A 60 5.96 21.98 17.17
N PRO A 61 5.50 20.77 17.53
CA PRO A 61 5.06 19.78 16.55
C PRO A 61 3.73 20.18 15.92
N ASN A 62 3.58 19.88 14.63
CA ASN A 62 2.29 19.97 13.95
C ASN A 62 1.47 18.68 14.17
N ALA A 63 0.18 18.71 13.80
CA ALA A 63 -0.73 17.58 14.03
C ALA A 63 -0.25 16.25 13.40
N TRP A 64 0.34 16.29 12.21
CA TRP A 64 0.85 15.09 11.52
C TRP A 64 2.11 14.54 12.21
N SER A 65 3.00 15.41 12.67
CA SER A 65 4.18 15.04 13.46
C SER A 65 3.78 14.36 14.78
N ILE A 66 2.78 14.91 15.49
CA ILE A 66 2.28 14.33 16.75
C ILE A 66 1.72 12.92 16.52
N SER A 67 1.01 12.70 15.41
CA SER A 67 0.47 11.38 15.08
C SER A 67 1.57 10.32 14.89
N LEU A 68 2.62 10.65 14.14
CA LEU A 68 3.75 9.75 13.93
C LEU A 68 4.54 9.50 15.22
N GLU A 69 4.77 10.55 16.02
CA GLU A 69 5.47 10.44 17.29
C GLU A 69 4.67 9.58 18.30
N SER A 70 3.36 9.76 18.35
CA SER A 70 2.48 8.95 19.21
C SER A 70 2.48 7.48 18.80
N ALA A 71 2.43 7.19 17.50
CA ALA A 71 2.51 5.83 16.98
C ALA A 71 3.88 5.19 17.29
N TYR A 72 4.96 5.94 17.09
CA TYR A 72 6.32 5.50 17.42
C TYR A 72 6.47 5.21 18.93
N ALA A 73 6.05 6.15 19.78
CA ALA A 73 6.11 6.00 21.23
C ALA A 73 5.26 4.83 21.73
N SER A 74 4.13 4.52 21.08
CA SER A 74 3.29 3.36 21.44
C SER A 74 3.94 2.01 21.12
N ILE A 75 4.87 1.98 20.16
CA ILE A 75 5.62 0.77 19.79
C ILE A 75 6.92 0.66 20.60
N HIS A 76 7.56 1.80 20.90
CA HIS A 76 8.83 1.85 21.65
C HIS A 76 8.67 1.84 23.18
N GLY A 77 7.54 2.31 23.70
CA GLY A 77 7.22 2.33 25.13
C GLY A 77 6.94 0.94 25.68
#